data_AF-A0A017RV69-F1
#
_entry.id   AF-A0A017RV69-F1
#
_cell.length_a   1.000
_cell.length_b   1.000
_cell.length_c   1.000
_cell.angle_alpha   90.00
_cell.angle_beta   90.00
_cell.angle_gamma   90.00
#
_symmetry.space_group_name_H-M   'P 1'
#
loop_
_entity.id
_entity.type
_entity.pdbx_description
1 polymer ?
#
loop_
_entity_poly.entity_id
_entity_poly.type
_entity_poly.pdbx_seq_one_letter_code
_entity_poly.pdbx_strand_id
1 'polypeptide(L)' 'MRGRFFSGLAAGALLGAAAGMMMMPQMDYRTRRRVKRAGKRLGHMTQDLMDNMREYRR' A
#
# COMPACT_ATOMS: atom_id res chain seq x y z
N MET A 1 14.64 -19.01 -7.23
CA MET A 1 13.20 -18.94 -6.90
C MET A 1 12.74 -17.58 -6.32
N ARG A 2 13.55 -16.84 -5.55
CA ARG A 2 13.18 -15.53 -4.97
C ARG A 2 12.79 -14.44 -6.00
N GLY A 3 13.47 -14.38 -7.16
CA GLY A 3 13.23 -13.33 -8.16
C GLY A 3 11.81 -13.31 -8.77
N ARG A 4 11.18 -14.46 -8.97
CA ARG A 4 9.79 -14.54 -9.50
C ARG A 4 8.75 -14.04 -8.49
N PHE A 5 8.99 -14.28 -7.20
CA PHE A 5 8.12 -13.77 -6.14
C PHE A 5 8.22 -12.25 -6.01
N PHE A 6 9.44 -11.70 -5.97
CA PHE A 6 9.64 -10.25 -5.97
C PHE A 6 9.12 -9.58 -7.24
N SER A 7 9.31 -10.20 -8.40
CA SER A 7 8.78 -9.69 -9.67
C SER A 7 7.25 -9.72 -9.71
N GLY A 8 6.61 -10.76 -9.16
CA GLY A 8 5.15 -10.83 -9.05
C GLY A 8 4.58 -9.80 -8.09
N LEU A 9 5.26 -9.57 -6.96
CA LEU A 9 4.88 -8.56 -5.97
C LEU A 9 5.05 -7.13 -6.52
N ALA A 10 6.16 -6.86 -7.22
CA ALA A 10 6.40 -5.60 -7.90
C ALA A 10 5.36 -5.35 -9.01
N ALA A 11 5.08 -6.36 -9.85
CA ALA A 11 4.05 -6.25 -10.89
C ALA A 11 2.65 -6.00 -10.28
N GLY A 12 2.31 -6.71 -9.20
CA GLY A 12 1.05 -6.49 -8.48
C GLY A 12 0.93 -5.09 -7.87
N ALA A 13 2.02 -4.56 -7.31
CA ALA A 13 2.05 -3.20 -6.79
C ALA A 13 1.89 -2.15 -7.90
N LEU A 14 2.54 -2.35 -9.05
CA LEU A 14 2.42 -1.46 -10.21
C LEU A 14 1.00 -1.47 -10.80
N LEU A 15 0.42 -2.66 -10.98
CA LEU A 15 -0.96 -2.81 -11.46
C LEU A 15 -1.97 -2.21 -10.48
N GLY A 16 -1.79 -2.44 -9.18
CA GLY A 16 -2.64 -1.86 -8.14
C GLY A 16 -2.53 -0.33 -8.08
N ALA A 17 -1.32 0.22 -8.24
CA ALA A 17 -1.10 1.66 -8.28
C ALA A 17 -1.73 2.29 -9.54
N ALA A 18 -1.56 1.67 -10.71
CA ALA A 18 -2.15 2.13 -11.96
C ALA A 18 -3.69 2.10 -11.90
N ALA A 19 -4.28 1.01 -11.41
CA ALA A 19 -5.72 0.90 -11.18
C ALA A 19 -6.23 1.96 -10.19
N GLY A 20 -5.49 2.18 -9.09
CA GLY A 20 -5.79 3.23 -8.13
C GLY A 20 -5.74 4.63 -8.74
N MET A 21 -4.75 4.93 -9.58
CA MET A 21 -4.63 6.21 -10.29
C MET A 21 -5.71 6.41 -11.36
N MET A 22 -6.11 5.36 -12.08
CA MET A 22 -7.19 5.43 -13.07
C MET A 22 -8.57 5.62 -12.42
N MET A 23 -8.78 5.06 -11.23
CA MET A 23 -10.01 5.28 -10.46
C MET A 23 -9.99 6.58 -9.63
N MET A 24 -8.82 7.17 -9.39
CA MET A 24 -8.65 8.43 -8.65
C MET A 24 -9.39 9.65 -9.24
N PRO A 25 -9.41 9.90 -10.57
CA PRO A 25 -10.10 11.07 -11.14
C PRO A 25 -11.62 10.97 -11.13
N GLN A 26 -12.19 9.76 -11.15
CA GLN A 26 -13.65 9.56 -11.02
C GLN A 26 -14.10 9.49 -9.54
N MET A 27 -13.16 9.51 -8.61
CA MET A 27 -13.45 9.52 -7.19
C MET A 27 -13.83 10.92 -6.72
N ASP A 28 -15.08 11.03 -6.29
CA ASP A 28 -15.64 12.20 -5.62
C ASP A 28 -14.70 12.73 -4.50
N TYR A 29 -14.67 14.05 -4.24
CA TYR A 29 -13.72 14.66 -3.29
C TYR A 29 -13.78 14.00 -1.89
N ARG A 30 -14.98 13.56 -1.50
CA ARG A 30 -15.21 12.80 -0.26
C ARG A 30 -14.50 11.45 -0.26
N THR A 31 -14.52 10.74 -1.37
CA THR A 31 -13.88 9.42 -1.53
C THR A 31 -12.37 9.56 -1.58
N ARG A 32 -11.84 10.56 -2.31
CA ARG A 32 -10.40 10.89 -2.27
C ARG A 32 -9.91 11.18 -0.85
N ARG A 33 -10.68 11.93 -0.06
CA ARG A 33 -10.34 12.21 1.35
C ARG A 33 -10.36 10.95 2.22
N ARG A 34 -11.30 10.03 1.98
CA ARG A 34 -11.36 8.72 2.66
C ARG A 34 -10.18 7.84 2.27
N VAL A 35 -9.86 7.70 0.99
CA VAL A 35 -8.69 6.94 0.50
C VAL A 35 -7.39 7.50 1.06
N LYS A 36 -7.23 8.84 1.08
CA LYS A 36 -6.05 9.48 1.69
C LYS A 36 -5.94 9.18 3.19
N ARG A 37 -7.06 9.19 3.92
CA ARG A 37 -7.10 8.82 5.36
C ARG A 37 -6.79 7.33 5.56
N ALA A 38 -7.34 6.46 4.72
CA ALA A 38 -7.09 5.03 4.76
C ALA A 38 -5.62 4.71 4.46
N GLY A 39 -5.03 5.35 3.45
CA GLY A 39 -3.60 5.23 3.14
C GLY A 39 -2.71 5.70 4.29
N LYS A 40 -3.07 6.82 4.96
CA LYS A 40 -2.35 7.29 6.16
C LYS A 40 -2.41 6.26 7.30
N ARG A 41 -3.60 5.68 7.55
CA ARG A 41 -3.79 4.63 8.56
C ARG A 41 -2.99 3.37 8.22
N LEU A 42 -3.01 2.93 6.97
CA LEU A 42 -2.21 1.80 6.51
C LEU A 42 -0.71 2.04 6.68
N GLY A 43 -0.23 3.26 6.39
CA GLY A 43 1.16 3.64 6.62
C GLY A 43 1.56 3.52 8.09
N HIS A 44 0.75 4.07 9.01
CA HIS A 44 0.98 3.93 10.45
C HIS A 44 0.95 2.47 10.90
N MET A 45 -0.07 1.70 10.50
CA MET A 45 -0.15 0.26 10.78
C MET A 45 1.07 -0.50 10.27
N THR A 46 1.56 -0.16 9.07
CA THR A 46 2.74 -0.82 8.48
C THR A 46 4.00 -0.46 9.25
N GLN A 47 4.14 0.78 9.70
CA GLN A 47 5.23 1.18 10.60
C GLN A 47 5.15 0.41 11.91
N ASP A 48 3.99 0.37 12.57
CA ASP A 48 3.81 -0.33 13.84
C ASP A 48 4.12 -1.82 13.71
N LEU A 49 3.68 -2.47 12.62
CA LEU A 49 4.00 -3.87 12.33
C LEU A 49 5.48 -4.09 12.05
N MET A 50 6.13 -3.19 11.31
CA MET A 50 7.56 -3.28 11.05
C MET A 50 8.40 -3.02 12.30
N ASP A 51 7.98 -2.10 13.16
CA ASP A 51 8.65 -1.78 14.40
C ASP A 51 8.55 -2.96 15.38
N ASN A 52 7.34 -3.52 15.56
CA ASN A 52 7.14 -4.76 16.33
C ASN A 52 7.96 -5.93 15.78
N MET A 53 8.02 -6.12 14.45
CA MET A 53 8.87 -7.17 13.86
C MET A 53 10.37 -6.94 14.08
N ARG A 54 10.81 -5.67 14.08
CA ARG A 54 12.21 -5.31 14.35
C ARG A 54 12.55 -5.51 15.82
N GLU A 55 11.66 -5.15 16.72
CA GLU A 55 11.78 -5.36 18.16
C GLU A 55 11.83 -6.86 18.49
N TYR A 56 10.96 -7.68 17.88
CA TYR A 56 10.96 -9.13 18.06
C TYR A 56 12.21 -9.83 17.52
N ARG A 57 12.93 -9.21 16.57
CA ARG A 57 14.16 -9.76 15.99
C ARG A 57 15.42 -9.33 16.77
N ARG A 58 15.30 -8.42 17.73
CA ARG A 58 16.42 -7.87 18.51
C ARG A 58 16.63 -8.65 19.81
#